data_AF-A0A6I8LE95-F1
#
_entry.id   AF-A0A6I8LE95-F1
#
_cell.length_a   1.000
_cell.length_b   1.000
_cell.length_c   1.000
_cell.angle_alpha   90.00
_cell.angle_beta   90.00
_cell.angle_gamma   90.00
#
_symmetry.space_group_name_H-M   'P 1'
#
loop_
_entity.id
_entity.type
_entity.pdbx_description
1 polymer ?
#
loop_
_entity_poly.entity_id
_entity_poly.type
_entity_poly.pdbx_seq_one_letter_code
_entity_poly.pdbx_strand_id
1 'polypeptide(L)'
;MTEVRVGLIEFGKALNDSVALPGLGELPGGQVSLGRAVRGARARLKRADRILADNLRLGIMVRKKFFSSDVEPVTDAGFLKDVFVAVGRRDLGNGDALELYTDDTVGPDMSRQDGVAQVVAPAYDELTGFRVQVLVRDGVLRFGALTAFSRGGQPMRVLGLFGPGPVDELPAGRPGTVLLGFQCDVPPLAGDTLTAFDEPSHDHFERREGVAVVHGLNDLGNGSVVAAVEVPEGRGSVFTVGTRARVLRPAGTTFNERSTVVAADLRILSLARGGVAVRTNGGVRTFTVGLAFRDLRQNDVIEAYVPADAVALAPPPPAPAPLVDVNAASGPELAQLLSPEQVAKALELRQRQGGFPDVEAFGVAIGLQPHEIVRLRKRATAGRVALRETGVRQLDI
;
A
#
# COMPACT_ATOMS: atom_id res chain seq x y z
N MET A 1 0.87 8.64 14.02
CA MET A 1 -0.51 8.50 13.53
C MET A 1 -0.94 7.10 13.88
N THR A 2 -2.01 6.95 14.65
CA THR A 2 -2.44 5.66 15.19
C THR A 2 -3.85 5.40 14.68
N GLU A 3 -4.00 4.56 13.66
CA GLU A 3 -5.32 4.20 13.15
C GLU A 3 -5.78 2.93 13.85
N VAL A 4 -6.97 2.93 14.43
CA VAL A 4 -7.55 1.73 15.05
C VAL A 4 -8.55 1.13 14.08
N ARG A 5 -8.32 -0.10 13.60
CA ARG A 5 -9.31 -0.82 12.81
C ARG A 5 -10.45 -1.27 13.72
N VAL A 6 -11.66 -0.83 13.43
CA VAL A 6 -12.86 -1.10 14.24
C VAL A 6 -13.79 -2.13 13.62
N GLY A 7 -13.70 -2.35 12.30
CA GLY A 7 -14.51 -3.38 11.64
C GLY A 7 -14.11 -3.67 10.19
N LEU A 8 -14.78 -4.68 9.63
CA LEU A 8 -14.72 -5.05 8.22
C LEU A 8 -16.12 -5.40 7.73
N ILE A 9 -16.52 -4.85 6.59
CA ILE A 9 -17.71 -5.24 5.86
C ILE A 9 -17.27 -5.85 4.54
N GLU A 10 -17.74 -7.05 4.19
CA GLU A 10 -17.45 -7.70 2.91
C GLU A 10 -18.71 -7.83 2.06
N PHE A 11 -18.60 -7.49 0.77
CA PHE A 11 -19.69 -7.54 -0.18
C PHE A 11 -19.73 -8.89 -0.91
N GLY A 12 -20.93 -9.40 -1.19
CA GLY A 12 -21.16 -10.74 -1.74
C GLY A 12 -21.18 -11.87 -0.69
N LYS A 13 -21.19 -11.52 0.60
CA LYS A 13 -21.38 -12.48 1.73
C LYS A 13 -22.74 -12.35 2.42
N ALA A 14 -23.45 -11.23 2.19
CA ALA A 14 -24.78 -11.03 2.74
C ALA A 14 -25.79 -11.95 2.06
N LEU A 15 -26.91 -12.24 2.73
CA LEU A 15 -28.01 -12.99 2.14
C LEU A 15 -28.71 -12.21 1.00
N ASN A 16 -28.65 -10.88 1.04
CA ASN A 16 -29.21 -10.02 0.01
C ASN A 16 -28.11 -9.10 -0.51
N ASP A 17 -27.94 -9.08 -1.83
CA ASP A 17 -26.87 -8.33 -2.47
C ASP A 17 -27.16 -6.82 -2.60
N SER A 18 -28.43 -6.42 -2.55
CA SER A 18 -28.81 -5.00 -2.60
C SER A 18 -30.20 -4.68 -2.03
N VAL A 19 -30.47 -3.38 -1.85
CA VAL A 19 -31.80 -2.83 -1.56
C VAL A 19 -31.97 -1.46 -2.23
N ALA A 20 -33.11 -1.22 -2.87
CA ALA A 20 -33.43 0.08 -3.45
C ALA A 20 -34.10 0.98 -2.41
N LEU A 21 -33.55 2.18 -2.18
CA LEU A 21 -34.09 3.17 -1.27
C LEU A 21 -34.41 4.50 -1.97
N PRO A 22 -35.55 5.13 -1.65
CA PRO A 22 -35.87 6.47 -2.15
C PRO A 22 -34.76 7.46 -1.82
N GLY A 23 -34.25 8.15 -2.85
CA GLY A 23 -33.21 9.17 -2.70
C GLY A 23 -31.79 8.66 -2.48
N LEU A 24 -31.56 7.36 -2.25
CA LEU A 24 -30.22 6.77 -2.19
C LEU A 24 -29.92 5.84 -3.37
N GLY A 25 -30.96 5.41 -4.08
CA GLY A 25 -30.82 4.44 -5.16
C GLY A 25 -30.62 3.02 -4.63
N GLU A 26 -29.94 2.20 -5.41
CA GLU A 26 -29.60 0.84 -5.01
C GLU A 26 -28.37 0.83 -4.10
N LEU A 27 -28.56 0.36 -2.86
CA LEU A 27 -27.49 0.22 -1.88
C LEU A 27 -26.97 -1.22 -1.88
N PRO A 28 -25.65 -1.43 -1.89
CA PRO A 28 -25.07 -2.76 -1.82
C PRO A 28 -25.23 -3.36 -0.42
N GLY A 29 -25.52 -4.65 -0.39
CA GLY A 29 -25.57 -5.50 0.79
C GLY A 29 -24.20 -6.09 1.10
N GLY A 30 -23.76 -5.94 2.34
CA GLY A 30 -22.52 -6.51 2.85
C GLY A 30 -22.72 -7.18 4.20
N GLN A 31 -21.76 -8.00 4.61
CA GLN A 31 -21.78 -8.66 5.92
C GLN A 31 -20.62 -8.14 6.77
N VAL A 32 -20.90 -7.81 8.02
CA VAL A 32 -19.87 -7.43 9.00
C VAL A 32 -19.06 -8.67 9.38
N SER A 33 -17.88 -8.83 8.82
CA SER A 33 -17.05 -10.03 9.02
C SER A 33 -15.96 -9.86 10.07
N LEU A 34 -15.75 -8.64 10.57
CA LEU A 34 -14.87 -8.39 11.71
C LEU A 34 -15.39 -7.19 12.50
N GLY A 35 -15.29 -7.27 13.83
CA GLY A 35 -15.57 -6.13 14.72
C GLY A 35 -17.02 -5.64 14.64
N ARG A 36 -17.19 -4.33 14.46
CA ARG A 36 -18.49 -3.67 14.37
C ARG A 36 -18.50 -2.64 13.24
N ALA A 37 -19.59 -2.59 12.49
CA ALA A 37 -19.89 -1.46 11.63
C ALA A 37 -20.55 -0.35 12.46
N VAL A 38 -19.99 0.85 12.43
CA VAL A 38 -20.51 2.00 13.17
C VAL A 38 -20.84 3.10 12.19
N ARG A 39 -22.05 3.66 12.28
CA ARG A 39 -22.48 4.76 11.44
C ARG A 39 -21.56 5.98 11.63
N GLY A 40 -21.17 6.62 10.53
CA GLY A 40 -20.22 7.72 10.49
C GLY A 40 -18.75 7.31 10.59
N ALA A 41 -18.44 6.03 10.83
CA ALA A 41 -17.07 5.54 10.85
C ALA A 41 -16.36 5.86 9.53
N ARG A 42 -15.05 6.16 9.63
CA ARG A 42 -14.19 6.24 8.46
C ARG A 42 -14.00 4.84 7.90
N ALA A 43 -13.96 4.74 6.58
CA ALA A 43 -13.79 3.50 5.88
C ALA A 43 -12.85 3.68 4.70
N ARG A 44 -12.12 2.62 4.38
CA ARG A 44 -11.42 2.50 3.11
C ARG A 44 -12.00 1.34 2.30
N LEU A 45 -12.20 1.59 1.02
CA LEU A 45 -12.66 0.58 0.07
C LEU A 45 -11.47 -0.25 -0.39
N LYS A 46 -11.56 -1.55 -0.22
CA LYS A 46 -10.58 -2.55 -0.63
C LYS A 46 -11.18 -3.42 -1.73
N ARG A 47 -10.43 -3.64 -2.80
CA ARG A 47 -10.73 -4.63 -3.83
C ARG A 47 -9.50 -5.50 -4.00
N ALA A 48 -9.60 -6.75 -3.55
CA ALA A 48 -8.46 -7.65 -3.42
C ALA A 48 -7.30 -7.02 -2.60
N ASP A 49 -6.15 -6.80 -3.24
CA ASP A 49 -4.93 -6.22 -2.66
C ASP A 49 -4.85 -4.70 -2.81
N ARG A 50 -5.88 -4.03 -3.36
CA ARG A 50 -5.86 -2.60 -3.62
C ARG A 50 -6.80 -1.84 -2.69
N ILE A 51 -6.40 -0.65 -2.29
CA ILE A 51 -7.29 0.34 -1.69
C ILE A 51 -7.72 1.27 -2.82
N LEU A 52 -9.02 1.31 -3.11
CA LEU A 52 -9.60 2.11 -4.20
C LEU A 52 -10.16 3.45 -3.72
N ALA A 53 -10.45 3.54 -2.42
CA ALA A 53 -10.93 4.76 -1.81
C ALA A 53 -10.50 4.80 -0.36
N ASP A 54 -10.19 5.99 0.14
CA ASP A 54 -9.98 6.22 1.56
C ASP A 54 -10.86 7.34 2.09
N ASN A 55 -10.97 7.39 3.41
CA ASN A 55 -11.78 8.37 4.13
C ASN A 55 -13.23 8.44 3.62
N LEU A 56 -13.78 7.29 3.26
CA LEU A 56 -15.22 7.13 3.07
C LEU A 56 -15.89 7.25 4.43
N ARG A 57 -17.16 7.65 4.43
CA ARG A 57 -17.97 7.74 5.65
C ARG A 57 -19.15 6.79 5.53
N LEU A 58 -19.32 5.97 6.56
CA LEU A 58 -20.24 4.85 6.53
C LEU A 58 -21.66 5.24 6.96
N GLY A 59 -22.62 5.21 6.04
CA GLY A 59 -24.04 5.01 6.37
C GLY A 59 -24.36 3.53 6.45
N ILE A 60 -25.10 3.09 7.47
CA ILE A 60 -25.56 1.70 7.62
C ILE A 60 -27.05 1.62 7.87
N MET A 61 -27.67 0.67 7.19
CA MET A 61 -29.06 0.28 7.39
C MET A 61 -29.14 -1.23 7.56
N VAL A 62 -30.17 -1.70 8.26
CA VAL A 62 -30.49 -3.12 8.41
C VAL A 62 -31.95 -3.35 8.06
N ARG A 63 -32.32 -4.58 7.69
CA ARG A 63 -33.74 -4.95 7.55
C ARG A 63 -34.42 -4.94 8.91
N LYS A 64 -35.61 -4.34 8.98
CA LYS A 64 -36.46 -4.38 10.19
C LYS A 64 -36.84 -5.81 10.57
N LYS A 65 -37.07 -6.66 9.57
CA LYS A 65 -37.42 -8.08 9.72
C LYS A 65 -36.75 -8.89 8.62
N PHE A 66 -36.37 -10.13 8.92
CA PHE A 66 -35.62 -11.01 8.00
C PHE A 66 -36.25 -11.17 6.60
N PHE A 67 -37.60 -11.14 6.53
CA PHE A 67 -38.35 -11.27 5.28
C PHE A 67 -38.96 -9.96 4.76
N SER A 68 -38.72 -8.82 5.42
CA SER A 68 -39.24 -7.52 4.97
C SER A 68 -38.25 -6.83 4.04
N SER A 69 -38.76 -6.13 3.03
CA SER A 69 -38.02 -5.13 2.24
C SER A 69 -37.74 -3.84 3.01
N ASP A 70 -38.41 -3.63 4.14
CA ASP A 70 -38.23 -2.43 4.95
C ASP A 70 -36.87 -2.47 5.64
N VAL A 71 -36.15 -1.37 5.50
CA VAL A 71 -34.90 -1.13 6.20
C VAL A 71 -35.06 0.00 7.21
N GLU A 72 -34.16 0.04 8.17
CA GLU A 72 -34.01 1.15 9.11
C GLU A 72 -32.53 1.49 9.29
N PRO A 73 -32.20 2.76 9.50
CA PRO A 73 -30.84 3.13 9.82
C PRO A 73 -30.53 2.70 11.24
N VAL A 74 -29.31 2.21 11.44
CA VAL A 74 -28.82 1.82 12.77
C VAL A 74 -27.55 2.58 13.09
N THR A 75 -27.27 2.72 14.38
CA THR A 75 -26.03 3.31 14.88
C THR A 75 -24.85 2.37 14.73
N ASP A 76 -25.09 1.07 14.91
CA ASP A 76 -24.08 0.04 14.84
C ASP A 76 -24.66 -1.32 14.44
N ALA A 77 -23.83 -2.14 13.81
CA ALA A 77 -24.12 -3.53 13.48
C ALA A 77 -22.91 -4.41 13.85
N GLY A 78 -23.19 -5.52 14.56
CA GLY A 78 -22.15 -6.44 15.04
C GLY A 78 -21.73 -7.49 14.02
N PHE A 79 -20.76 -8.32 14.40
CA PHE A 79 -20.28 -9.46 13.63
C PHE A 79 -21.40 -10.36 13.11
N LEU A 80 -21.27 -10.83 11.86
CA LEU A 80 -22.21 -11.63 11.08
C LEU A 80 -23.57 -10.97 10.80
N LYS A 81 -23.70 -9.65 11.01
CA LYS A 81 -24.90 -8.92 10.58
C LYS A 81 -24.79 -8.51 9.13
N ASP A 82 -25.87 -8.76 8.39
CA ASP A 82 -26.08 -8.21 7.06
C ASP A 82 -26.51 -6.75 7.17
N VAL A 83 -25.84 -5.88 6.40
CA VAL A 83 -26.04 -4.43 6.39
C VAL A 83 -26.15 -3.95 4.95
N PHE A 84 -26.89 -2.86 4.75
CA PHE A 84 -26.88 -2.09 3.51
C PHE A 84 -26.10 -0.82 3.73
N VAL A 85 -25.23 -0.48 2.79
CA VAL A 85 -24.19 0.52 3.01
C VAL A 85 -24.34 1.70 2.07
N ALA A 86 -24.28 2.92 2.61
CA ALA A 86 -24.20 4.15 1.85
C ALA A 86 -22.88 4.87 2.15
N VAL A 87 -21.98 4.97 1.15
CA VAL A 87 -20.65 5.60 1.30
C VAL A 87 -20.35 6.64 0.22
N GLY A 88 -21.35 7.02 -0.60
CA GLY A 88 -21.16 7.94 -1.72
C GLY A 88 -20.39 7.34 -2.89
N ARG A 89 -20.47 6.01 -3.06
CA ARG A 89 -19.93 5.27 -4.21
C ARG A 89 -20.99 4.33 -4.76
N ARG A 90 -21.04 4.22 -6.09
CA ARG A 90 -21.96 3.33 -6.82
C ARG A 90 -21.29 2.10 -7.42
N ASP A 91 -19.96 2.06 -7.38
CA ASP A 91 -19.13 1.01 -8.00
C ASP A 91 -18.72 -0.10 -7.02
N LEU A 92 -19.38 -0.16 -5.85
CA LEU A 92 -19.22 -1.26 -4.90
C LEU A 92 -19.83 -2.54 -5.48
N GLY A 93 -19.10 -3.63 -5.42
CA GLY A 93 -19.53 -4.92 -5.94
C GLY A 93 -19.00 -6.12 -5.16
N ASN A 94 -19.37 -7.32 -5.60
CA ASN A 94 -18.97 -8.57 -4.96
C ASN A 94 -17.44 -8.71 -4.94
N GLY A 95 -16.91 -9.11 -3.78
CA GLY A 95 -15.46 -9.21 -3.54
C GLY A 95 -14.80 -7.92 -3.05
N ASP A 96 -15.54 -6.81 -2.98
CA ASP A 96 -15.10 -5.62 -2.29
C ASP A 96 -15.21 -5.77 -0.77
N ALA A 97 -14.45 -4.96 -0.04
CA ALA A 97 -14.55 -4.84 1.39
C ALA A 97 -14.40 -3.38 1.84
N LEU A 98 -15.15 -2.97 2.86
CA LEU A 98 -14.93 -1.73 3.59
C LEU A 98 -14.23 -2.03 4.90
N GLU A 99 -12.97 -1.61 4.99
CA GLU A 99 -12.20 -1.68 6.23
C GLU A 99 -12.44 -0.39 7.01
N LEU A 100 -13.06 -0.54 8.19
CA LEU A 100 -13.52 0.56 9.02
C LEU A 100 -12.44 0.89 10.05
N TYR A 101 -12.16 2.17 10.22
CA TYR A 101 -11.13 2.63 11.12
C TYR A 101 -11.49 3.95 11.79
N THR A 102 -10.81 4.24 12.89
CA THR A 102 -10.82 5.54 13.57
C THR A 102 -9.39 6.06 13.64
N ASP A 103 -9.19 7.33 13.34
CA ASP A 103 -7.92 8.03 13.52
C ASP A 103 -8.22 9.41 14.11
N ASP A 104 -7.38 9.82 15.06
CA ASP A 104 -7.52 11.05 15.82
C ASP A 104 -6.72 12.22 15.22
N THR A 105 -5.95 12.01 14.13
CA THR A 105 -4.85 12.93 13.82
C THR A 105 -4.77 13.51 12.40
N VAL A 106 -5.31 12.90 11.34
CA VAL A 106 -5.25 13.50 9.99
C VAL A 106 -6.59 13.46 9.27
N GLY A 107 -7.13 14.67 9.04
CA GLY A 107 -8.29 14.90 8.18
C GLY A 107 -7.93 14.82 6.69
N PRO A 108 -8.93 14.72 5.79
CA PRO A 108 -8.68 14.73 4.35
C PRO A 108 -7.99 16.03 3.90
N ASP A 109 -7.34 15.97 2.74
CA ASP A 109 -6.87 17.19 2.07
C ASP A 109 -8.08 18.06 1.68
N MET A 110 -8.07 19.30 2.15
CA MET A 110 -9.08 20.32 1.84
C MET A 110 -8.43 21.58 1.27
N SER A 111 -7.18 21.48 0.79
CA SER A 111 -6.39 22.62 0.31
C SER A 111 -6.90 23.17 -1.01
N ARG A 112 -7.56 22.33 -1.83
CA ARG A 112 -8.07 22.69 -3.15
C ARG A 112 -9.60 22.58 -3.18
N GLN A 113 -10.25 23.68 -3.58
CA GLN A 113 -11.70 23.75 -3.71
C GLN A 113 -12.10 23.50 -5.16
N ASP A 114 -13.13 22.68 -5.34
CA ASP A 114 -13.71 22.31 -6.63
C ASP A 114 -15.06 22.97 -6.89
N GLY A 115 -15.77 23.32 -5.82
CA GLY A 115 -17.07 23.98 -5.93
C GLY A 115 -17.55 24.56 -4.62
N VAL A 116 -18.40 25.57 -4.71
CA VAL A 116 -19.02 26.23 -3.56
C VAL A 116 -20.51 26.35 -3.83
N ALA A 117 -21.32 25.87 -2.89
CA ALA A 117 -22.76 25.92 -2.96
C ALA A 117 -23.35 26.58 -1.71
N GLN A 118 -24.43 27.34 -1.87
CA GLN A 118 -25.17 27.91 -0.75
C GLN A 118 -26.37 27.02 -0.43
N VAL A 119 -26.53 26.65 0.85
CA VAL A 119 -27.71 25.94 1.34
C VAL A 119 -28.91 26.89 1.30
N VAL A 120 -29.95 26.49 0.57
CA VAL A 120 -31.22 27.21 0.46
C VAL A 120 -32.21 26.69 1.49
N ALA A 121 -32.39 25.37 1.55
CA ALA A 121 -33.35 24.74 2.46
C ALA A 121 -32.81 23.40 2.96
N PRO A 122 -32.44 23.27 4.26
CA PRO A 122 -32.12 22.00 4.86
C PRO A 122 -33.40 21.20 5.16
N ALA A 123 -33.31 19.88 5.08
CA ALA A 123 -34.33 18.95 5.52
C ALA A 123 -33.69 17.71 6.15
N TYR A 124 -34.45 17.04 7.00
CA TYR A 124 -34.05 15.78 7.64
C TYR A 124 -35.10 14.71 7.32
N ASP A 125 -34.62 13.52 7.02
CA ASP A 125 -35.42 12.33 6.80
C ASP A 125 -34.93 11.22 7.72
N GLU A 126 -35.85 10.48 8.34
CA GLU A 126 -35.50 9.49 9.34
C GLU A 126 -34.71 8.32 8.77
N LEU A 127 -34.89 7.99 7.49
CA LEU A 127 -34.23 6.87 6.82
C LEU A 127 -32.89 7.29 6.22
N THR A 128 -32.86 8.44 5.57
CA THR A 128 -31.74 8.90 4.73
C THR A 128 -30.92 10.01 5.35
N GLY A 129 -31.32 10.59 6.48
CA GLY A 129 -30.59 11.62 7.20
C GLY A 129 -30.77 13.03 6.63
N PHE A 130 -29.73 13.86 6.72
CA PHE A 130 -29.78 15.23 6.22
C PHE A 130 -29.69 15.29 4.70
N ARG A 131 -30.58 16.10 4.11
CA ARG A 131 -30.48 16.56 2.73
C ARG A 131 -30.61 18.07 2.70
N VAL A 132 -29.92 18.71 1.75
CA VAL A 132 -29.94 20.16 1.59
C VAL A 132 -30.28 20.50 0.14
N GLN A 133 -31.25 21.39 -0.05
CA GLN A 133 -31.39 22.10 -1.31
C GLN A 133 -30.29 23.16 -1.37
N VAL A 134 -29.56 23.20 -2.47
CA VAL A 134 -28.43 24.11 -2.67
C VAL A 134 -28.55 24.87 -3.98
N LEU A 135 -27.89 26.02 -4.04
CA LEU A 135 -27.58 26.72 -5.27
C LEU A 135 -26.06 26.77 -5.42
N VAL A 136 -25.51 26.12 -6.45
CA VAL A 136 -24.07 26.14 -6.70
C VAL A 136 -23.68 27.55 -7.15
N ARG A 137 -22.78 28.20 -6.42
CA ARG A 137 -22.32 29.57 -6.67
C ARG A 137 -21.10 29.58 -7.57
N ASP A 138 -20.17 28.66 -7.34
CA ASP A 138 -18.92 28.56 -8.09
C ASP A 138 -18.50 27.09 -8.26
N GLY A 139 -17.74 26.82 -9.32
CA GLY A 139 -17.23 25.49 -9.65
C GLY A 139 -18.31 24.44 -9.91
N VAL A 140 -18.07 23.21 -9.45
CA VAL A 140 -18.97 22.08 -9.65
C VAL A 140 -19.09 21.26 -8.36
N LEU A 141 -20.31 20.84 -8.04
CA LEU A 141 -20.56 19.86 -6.97
C LEU A 141 -20.73 18.48 -7.59
N ARG A 142 -20.00 17.47 -7.11
CA ARG A 142 -20.01 16.12 -7.68
C ARG A 142 -20.61 15.11 -6.71
N PHE A 143 -21.24 14.07 -7.23
CA PHE A 143 -21.57 12.88 -6.45
C PHE A 143 -20.30 12.27 -5.86
N GLY A 144 -20.33 11.86 -4.58
CA GLY A 144 -19.17 11.32 -3.86
C GLY A 144 -18.14 12.35 -3.41
N ALA A 145 -18.26 13.62 -3.84
CA ALA A 145 -17.31 14.67 -3.49
C ALA A 145 -17.16 14.83 -1.98
N LEU A 146 -15.93 15.08 -1.55
CA LEU A 146 -15.66 15.54 -0.20
C LEU A 146 -16.16 16.97 -0.04
N THR A 147 -16.90 17.22 1.04
CA THR A 147 -17.51 18.51 1.32
C THR A 147 -17.42 18.88 2.79
N ALA A 148 -17.48 20.16 3.09
CA ALA A 148 -17.61 20.66 4.47
C ALA A 148 -18.47 21.93 4.51
N PHE A 149 -19.12 22.16 5.65
CA PHE A 149 -19.81 23.41 5.93
C PHE A 149 -18.84 24.46 6.47
N SER A 150 -19.03 25.72 6.06
CA SER A 150 -18.25 26.86 6.57
C SER A 150 -18.41 27.09 8.06
N ARG A 151 -19.53 26.67 8.66
CA ARG A 151 -19.80 26.77 10.10
C ARG A 151 -19.03 25.74 10.94
N GLY A 152 -18.26 24.85 10.30
CA GLY A 152 -17.49 23.80 10.93
C GLY A 152 -18.19 22.44 10.91
N GLY A 153 -17.62 21.50 11.66
CA GLY A 153 -17.97 20.08 11.60
C GLY A 153 -16.93 19.27 10.84
N GLN A 154 -17.05 17.94 10.90
CA GLN A 154 -16.16 17.06 10.17
C GLN A 154 -16.48 17.08 8.67
N PRO A 155 -15.46 16.92 7.81
CA PRO A 155 -15.68 16.71 6.38
C PRO A 155 -16.55 15.49 6.11
N MET A 156 -17.44 15.61 5.15
CA MET A 156 -18.47 14.63 4.78
C MET A 156 -18.50 14.41 3.27
N ARG A 157 -19.16 13.33 2.82
CA ARG A 157 -19.31 13.03 1.39
C ARG A 157 -20.73 13.27 0.89
N VAL A 158 -20.84 13.69 -0.36
CA VAL A 158 -22.11 13.73 -1.09
C VAL A 158 -22.57 12.30 -1.36
N LEU A 159 -23.56 11.81 -0.61
CA LEU A 159 -24.12 10.45 -0.76
C LEU A 159 -25.13 10.34 -1.90
N GLY A 160 -25.64 11.48 -2.36
CA GLY A 160 -26.60 11.58 -3.46
C GLY A 160 -26.65 13.01 -3.98
N LEU A 161 -26.79 13.16 -5.28
CA LEU A 161 -26.85 14.46 -5.94
C LEU A 161 -27.98 14.44 -6.96
N PHE A 162 -28.87 15.43 -6.87
CA PHE A 162 -30.12 15.47 -7.63
C PHE A 162 -30.37 16.86 -8.23
N GLY A 163 -30.64 16.91 -9.53
CA GLY A 163 -31.30 18.03 -10.20
C GLY A 163 -32.79 17.70 -10.37
N PRO A 164 -33.32 17.68 -11.61
CA PRO A 164 -34.62 17.07 -11.94
C PRO A 164 -34.67 15.54 -11.68
N GLY A 165 -33.49 14.91 -11.62
CA GLY A 165 -33.28 13.50 -11.29
C GLY A 165 -31.86 13.30 -10.74
N PRO A 166 -31.43 12.05 -10.51
CA PRO A 166 -30.06 11.75 -10.10
C PRO A 166 -29.07 12.27 -11.15
N VAL A 167 -28.02 12.96 -10.70
CA VAL A 167 -26.94 13.48 -11.55
C VAL A 167 -25.60 13.19 -10.92
N ASP A 168 -24.54 13.13 -11.73
CA ASP A 168 -23.17 12.95 -11.24
C ASP A 168 -22.51 14.29 -10.92
N GLU A 169 -22.96 15.37 -11.55
CA GLU A 169 -22.42 16.72 -11.40
C GLU A 169 -23.52 17.77 -11.39
N LEU A 170 -23.30 18.83 -10.61
CA LEU A 170 -24.14 20.01 -10.54
C LEU A 170 -23.27 21.27 -10.71
N PRO A 171 -23.30 21.92 -11.89
CA PRO A 171 -22.45 23.08 -12.19
C PRO A 171 -22.96 24.38 -11.56
N ALA A 172 -22.09 25.37 -11.48
CA ALA A 172 -22.42 26.72 -11.02
C ALA A 172 -23.69 27.30 -11.69
N GLY A 173 -24.48 28.02 -10.90
CA GLY A 173 -25.75 28.60 -11.29
C GLY A 173 -26.94 27.63 -11.29
N ARG A 174 -26.72 26.33 -11.05
CA ARG A 174 -27.81 25.34 -10.98
C ARG A 174 -28.24 25.06 -9.54
N PRO A 175 -29.56 25.04 -9.25
CA PRO A 175 -30.06 24.50 -8.01
C PRO A 175 -30.09 22.97 -8.06
N GLY A 176 -29.97 22.34 -6.90
CA GLY A 176 -30.10 20.89 -6.75
C GLY A 176 -30.32 20.47 -5.31
N THR A 177 -30.52 19.18 -5.09
CA THR A 177 -30.59 18.56 -3.76
C THR A 177 -29.35 17.70 -3.56
N VAL A 178 -28.71 17.90 -2.41
CA VAL A 178 -27.52 17.14 -1.98
C VAL A 178 -27.94 16.31 -0.78
N LEU A 179 -27.71 15.01 -0.85
CA LEU A 179 -27.92 14.10 0.26
C LEU A 179 -26.60 13.90 1.00
N LEU A 180 -26.57 14.29 2.28
CA LEU A 180 -25.40 14.24 3.14
C LEU A 180 -25.50 13.10 4.15
N GLY A 181 -26.69 12.58 4.39
CA GLY A 181 -26.88 11.46 5.29
C GLY A 181 -26.75 11.83 6.76
N PHE A 182 -26.35 10.85 7.55
CA PHE A 182 -26.10 11.00 8.99
C PHE A 182 -24.64 11.41 9.28
N GLN A 183 -23.93 11.94 8.28
CA GLN A 183 -22.53 12.36 8.42
C GLN A 183 -22.39 13.75 9.05
N CYS A 184 -23.47 14.53 9.09
CA CYS A 184 -23.43 15.88 9.61
C CYS A 184 -23.39 15.86 11.14
N ASP A 185 -22.24 16.18 11.74
CA ASP A 185 -22.13 16.41 13.18
C ASP A 185 -22.88 17.68 13.61
N VAL A 186 -22.97 18.66 12.70
CA VAL A 186 -23.70 19.92 12.88
C VAL A 186 -24.87 19.94 11.91
N PRO A 187 -26.12 20.08 12.38
CA PRO A 187 -27.29 20.17 11.51
C PRO A 187 -27.18 21.37 10.55
N PRO A 188 -27.36 21.20 9.22
CA PRO A 188 -27.24 22.29 8.25
C PRO A 188 -28.34 23.33 8.43
N LEU A 189 -28.00 24.60 8.16
CA LEU A 189 -28.91 25.73 8.19
C LEU A 189 -29.02 26.39 6.82
N ALA A 190 -30.17 27.04 6.57
CA ALA A 190 -30.32 27.90 5.40
C ALA A 190 -29.29 29.05 5.47
N GLY A 191 -28.62 29.30 4.35
CA GLY A 191 -27.53 30.27 4.25
C GLY A 191 -26.14 29.69 4.48
N ASP A 192 -26.00 28.48 5.04
CA ASP A 192 -24.69 27.82 5.18
C ASP A 192 -24.00 27.67 3.81
N THR A 193 -22.67 27.76 3.81
CA THR A 193 -21.87 27.48 2.60
C THR A 193 -21.36 26.05 2.67
N LEU A 194 -21.68 25.25 1.65
CA LEU A 194 -21.16 23.91 1.42
C LEU A 194 -20.04 23.99 0.39
N THR A 195 -18.81 23.73 0.82
CA THR A 195 -17.64 23.72 -0.06
C THR A 195 -17.32 22.29 -0.45
N ALA A 196 -17.12 22.02 -1.73
CA ALA A 196 -16.59 20.79 -2.27
C ALA A 196 -15.08 20.93 -2.52
N PHE A 197 -14.33 19.91 -2.16
CA PHE A 197 -12.88 19.88 -2.29
C PHE A 197 -12.47 18.90 -3.38
N ASP A 198 -11.42 19.27 -4.12
CA ASP A 198 -10.79 18.37 -5.08
C ASP A 198 -10.24 17.18 -4.31
N GLU A 199 -10.62 16.01 -4.78
CA GLU A 199 -10.00 14.78 -4.36
C GLU A 199 -9.53 14.11 -5.64
N PRO A 200 -8.21 13.90 -5.83
CA PRO A 200 -7.67 13.28 -7.03
C PRO A 200 -8.48 12.05 -7.43
N SER A 201 -8.64 11.75 -8.72
CA SER A 201 -9.28 10.50 -9.12
C SER A 201 -8.37 9.33 -8.71
N HIS A 202 -8.64 8.77 -7.54
CA HIS A 202 -7.82 7.73 -6.95
C HIS A 202 -8.25 6.37 -7.50
N ASP A 203 -7.93 6.08 -8.77
CA ASP A 203 -8.26 4.77 -9.34
C ASP A 203 -7.61 3.65 -8.53
N HIS A 204 -6.46 3.93 -7.90
CA HIS A 204 -5.92 3.19 -6.76
C HIS A 204 -5.33 4.22 -5.76
N PHE A 205 -5.45 4.03 -4.45
CA PHE A 205 -4.69 4.80 -3.44
C PHE A 205 -3.40 4.05 -3.09
N GLU A 206 -3.51 2.74 -2.91
CA GLU A 206 -2.41 1.86 -2.54
C GLU A 206 -2.61 0.49 -3.18
N ARG A 207 -1.53 -0.12 -3.68
CA ARG A 207 -1.46 -1.54 -3.97
C ARG A 207 -0.61 -2.22 -2.92
N ARG A 208 -1.20 -3.17 -2.19
CA ARG A 208 -0.50 -4.00 -1.22
C ARG A 208 0.42 -4.96 -1.95
N GLU A 209 1.71 -4.89 -1.67
CA GLU A 209 2.69 -5.79 -2.27
C GLU A 209 2.92 -7.02 -1.41
N GLY A 210 2.84 -6.92 -0.07
CA GLY A 210 3.10 -8.07 0.78
C GLY A 210 2.70 -7.92 2.23
N VAL A 211 2.63 -9.07 2.91
CA VAL A 211 2.29 -9.20 4.33
C VAL A 211 3.28 -10.14 5.00
N ALA A 212 3.80 -9.74 6.15
CA ALA A 212 4.63 -10.61 6.96
C ALA A 212 4.37 -10.38 8.44
N VAL A 213 4.40 -11.46 9.23
CA VAL A 213 4.26 -11.42 10.69
C VAL A 213 5.65 -11.41 11.32
N VAL A 214 5.86 -10.57 12.33
CA VAL A 214 7.13 -10.47 13.06
C VAL A 214 7.26 -11.61 14.06
N HIS A 215 8.34 -12.40 13.96
CA HIS A 215 8.64 -13.50 14.89
C HIS A 215 9.82 -13.21 15.83
N GLY A 216 10.78 -12.38 15.41
CA GLY A 216 11.95 -12.05 16.20
C GLY A 216 12.47 -10.65 15.87
N LEU A 217 13.16 -10.02 16.82
CA LEU A 217 13.58 -8.62 16.73
C LEU A 217 15.01 -8.46 17.23
N ASN A 218 15.81 -7.70 16.49
CA ASN A 218 17.11 -7.21 16.90
C ASN A 218 17.11 -5.68 16.78
N ASP A 219 17.21 -4.98 17.91
CA ASP A 219 17.42 -3.51 17.95
C ASP A 219 18.88 -3.21 17.58
N LEU A 220 19.08 -2.28 16.63
CA LEU A 220 20.42 -1.86 16.19
C LEU A 220 20.97 -0.68 17.00
N GLY A 221 20.21 -0.13 17.95
CA GLY A 221 20.62 0.97 18.83
C GLY A 221 20.61 2.36 18.18
N ASN A 222 20.32 2.46 16.88
CA ASN A 222 20.22 3.71 16.13
C ASN A 222 18.78 4.12 15.82
N GLY A 223 17.79 3.54 16.52
CA GLY A 223 16.37 3.75 16.26
C GLY A 223 15.78 2.90 15.12
N SER A 224 16.60 2.05 14.49
CA SER A 224 16.14 1.03 13.52
C SER A 224 16.14 -0.36 14.14
N VAL A 225 15.22 -1.19 13.68
CA VAL A 225 15.08 -2.60 14.08
C VAL A 225 15.22 -3.50 12.87
N VAL A 226 15.76 -4.69 13.12
CA VAL A 226 15.83 -5.79 12.17
C VAL A 226 14.93 -6.90 12.68
N ALA A 227 13.86 -7.19 11.93
CA ALA A 227 12.87 -8.18 12.30
C ALA A 227 13.02 -9.44 11.46
N ALA A 228 13.04 -10.61 12.11
CA ALA A 228 12.75 -11.87 11.47
C ALA A 228 11.23 -11.96 11.25
N VAL A 229 10.81 -12.18 10.02
CA VAL A 229 9.41 -12.17 9.62
C VAL A 229 9.05 -13.40 8.81
N GLU A 230 7.77 -13.77 8.83
CA GLU A 230 7.20 -14.89 8.10
C GLU A 230 6.02 -14.42 7.25
N VAL A 231 5.98 -14.83 5.97
CA VAL A 231 4.82 -14.58 5.12
C VAL A 231 3.75 -15.65 5.40
N PRO A 232 2.53 -15.27 5.78
CA PRO A 232 1.44 -16.23 5.97
C PRO A 232 1.16 -17.04 4.70
N GLU A 233 0.86 -18.33 4.88
CA GLU A 233 0.54 -19.23 3.77
C GLU A 233 -0.63 -18.72 2.90
N GLY A 234 -0.58 -19.01 1.60
CA GLY A 234 -1.63 -18.65 0.64
C GLY A 234 -1.66 -17.18 0.22
N ARG A 235 -0.76 -16.33 0.72
CA ARG A 235 -0.66 -14.92 0.29
C ARG A 235 0.59 -14.69 -0.55
N GLY A 236 0.41 -14.28 -1.80
CA GLY A 236 1.49 -13.67 -2.59
C GLY A 236 1.97 -12.42 -1.86
N SER A 237 3.24 -12.41 -1.45
CA SER A 237 3.85 -11.25 -0.80
C SER A 237 5.17 -10.94 -1.45
N VAL A 238 5.36 -9.68 -1.80
CA VAL A 238 6.57 -9.08 -2.33
C VAL A 238 6.96 -7.93 -1.40
N PHE A 239 8.19 -7.99 -0.92
CA PHE A 239 8.83 -6.92 -0.17
C PHE A 239 10.00 -6.42 -1.00
N THR A 240 10.08 -5.11 -1.19
CA THR A 240 11.20 -4.46 -1.90
C THR A 240 11.79 -3.37 -1.02
N VAL A 241 13.12 -3.30 -0.97
CA VAL A 241 13.82 -2.22 -0.26
C VAL A 241 13.39 -0.87 -0.86
N GLY A 242 12.99 0.07 0.00
CA GLY A 242 12.49 1.39 -0.37
C GLY A 242 10.97 1.50 -0.47
N THR A 243 10.24 0.38 -0.59
CA THR A 243 8.77 0.36 -0.61
C THR A 243 8.22 0.85 0.74
N ARG A 244 7.04 1.48 0.71
CA ARG A 244 6.35 1.92 1.92
C ARG A 244 5.79 0.73 2.69
N ALA A 245 5.71 0.84 4.00
CA ALA A 245 5.17 -0.17 4.88
C ALA A 245 4.38 0.47 6.02
N ARG A 246 3.37 -0.26 6.50
CA ARG A 246 2.68 0.02 7.77
C ARG A 246 2.81 -1.18 8.70
N VAL A 247 2.77 -0.91 9.99
CA VAL A 247 2.84 -1.91 11.05
C VAL A 247 1.48 -1.95 11.75
N LEU A 248 0.85 -3.12 11.72
CA LEU A 248 -0.41 -3.40 12.39
C LEU A 248 -0.14 -4.27 13.63
N ARG A 249 -0.65 -3.84 14.78
CA ARG A 249 -0.60 -4.58 16.03
C ARG A 249 -1.94 -5.25 16.31
N PRO A 250 -2.02 -6.58 16.37
CA PRO A 250 -3.22 -7.28 16.82
C PRO A 250 -3.56 -6.88 18.26
N ALA A 251 -4.82 -6.55 18.53
CA ALA A 251 -5.35 -6.25 19.85
C ALA A 251 -6.36 -7.34 20.25
N GLY A 252 -5.90 -8.32 21.03
CA GLY A 252 -6.75 -9.36 21.61
C GLY A 252 -6.16 -10.76 21.57
N THR A 253 -6.86 -11.71 22.21
CA THR A 253 -6.58 -13.16 22.20
C THR A 253 -7.72 -13.97 21.57
N THR A 254 -8.71 -13.29 20.95
CA THR A 254 -9.93 -13.92 20.42
C THR A 254 -10.12 -13.58 18.95
N PHE A 255 -10.80 -14.47 18.21
CA PHE A 255 -11.05 -14.43 16.75
C PHE A 255 -11.66 -13.13 16.18
N ASN A 256 -12.04 -12.16 17.02
CA ASN A 256 -12.57 -10.84 16.64
C ASN A 256 -11.48 -9.74 16.63
N GLU A 257 -10.22 -10.11 16.43
CA GLU A 257 -9.05 -9.25 16.61
C GLU A 257 -9.13 -7.93 15.84
N ARG A 258 -9.22 -6.83 16.60
CA ARG A 258 -8.99 -5.47 16.10
C ARG A 258 -7.49 -5.35 15.85
N SER A 259 -7.08 -4.79 14.72
CA SER A 259 -5.67 -4.44 14.51
C SER A 259 -5.52 -2.92 14.61
N THR A 260 -4.52 -2.45 15.33
CA THR A 260 -4.17 -1.03 15.38
C THR A 260 -2.97 -0.77 14.49
N VAL A 261 -3.07 0.12 13.53
CA VAL A 261 -1.91 0.65 12.80
C VAL A 261 -1.11 1.47 13.79
N VAL A 262 0.04 0.95 14.23
CA VAL A 262 0.92 1.60 15.20
C VAL A 262 1.97 2.47 14.53
N ALA A 263 2.20 2.25 13.23
CA ALA A 263 2.99 3.12 12.36
C ALA A 263 2.58 2.94 10.90
N ALA A 264 2.62 4.02 10.13
CA ALA A 264 2.35 4.05 8.69
C ALA A 264 3.44 4.86 7.97
N ASP A 265 3.49 4.75 6.65
CA ASP A 265 4.48 5.43 5.78
C ASP A 265 5.95 5.16 6.17
N LEU A 266 6.22 4.02 6.80
CA LEU A 266 7.58 3.55 7.03
C LEU A 266 8.23 3.16 5.71
N ARG A 267 9.56 3.22 5.61
CA ARG A 267 10.29 2.64 4.48
C ARG A 267 10.98 1.35 4.89
N ILE A 268 10.89 0.35 4.03
CA ILE A 268 11.72 -0.86 4.14
C ILE A 268 13.17 -0.45 3.85
N LEU A 269 14.03 -0.52 4.86
CA LEU A 269 15.42 -0.07 4.75
C LEU A 269 16.34 -1.15 4.20
N SER A 270 16.07 -2.40 4.56
CA SER A 270 16.88 -3.55 4.15
C SER A 270 16.05 -4.83 4.14
N LEU A 271 16.47 -5.78 3.33
CA LEU A 271 15.96 -7.14 3.32
C LEU A 271 17.14 -8.10 3.34
N ALA A 272 17.03 -9.20 4.06
CA ALA A 272 18.01 -10.28 4.01
C ALA A 272 17.33 -11.65 4.05
N ARG A 273 17.95 -12.62 3.38
CA ARG A 273 17.49 -14.01 3.34
C ARG A 273 18.68 -14.92 3.65
N GLY A 274 18.56 -15.73 4.70
CA GLY A 274 19.67 -16.59 5.16
C GLY A 274 20.93 -15.80 5.50
N GLY A 275 20.79 -14.57 6.02
CA GLY A 275 21.91 -13.68 6.32
C GLY A 275 22.48 -12.90 5.13
N VAL A 276 22.01 -13.16 3.89
CA VAL A 276 22.47 -12.46 2.69
C VAL A 276 21.51 -11.33 2.34
N ALA A 277 22.03 -10.11 2.16
CA ALA A 277 21.22 -8.96 1.76
C ALA A 277 20.61 -9.16 0.37
N VAL A 278 19.32 -8.85 0.23
CA VAL A 278 18.57 -8.93 -1.03
C VAL A 278 17.80 -7.63 -1.27
N ARG A 279 17.49 -7.32 -2.53
CA ARG A 279 16.71 -6.11 -2.88
C ARG A 279 15.21 -6.34 -2.82
N THR A 280 14.79 -7.55 -3.19
CA THR A 280 13.39 -7.95 -3.25
C THR A 280 13.28 -9.37 -2.70
N ASN A 281 12.20 -9.64 -1.97
CA ASN A 281 11.87 -10.98 -1.52
C ASN A 281 10.40 -11.28 -1.80
N GLY A 282 10.13 -12.45 -2.36
CA GLY A 282 8.81 -12.87 -2.81
C GLY A 282 8.46 -14.29 -2.35
N GLY A 283 7.17 -14.54 -2.11
CA GLY A 283 6.61 -15.86 -1.82
C GLY A 283 6.46 -16.18 -0.33
N VAL A 284 6.21 -17.47 -0.02
CA VAL A 284 5.87 -17.95 1.33
C VAL A 284 7.13 -18.47 2.03
N ARG A 285 7.92 -17.58 2.65
CA ARG A 285 9.16 -17.95 3.38
C ARG A 285 9.46 -16.98 4.52
N THR A 286 10.32 -17.41 5.44
CA THR A 286 10.93 -16.55 6.46
C THR A 286 12.07 -15.72 5.89
N PHE A 287 12.19 -14.48 6.34
CA PHE A 287 13.25 -13.56 5.95
C PHE A 287 13.42 -12.45 6.98
N THR A 288 14.34 -11.54 6.72
CA THR A 288 14.66 -10.44 7.62
C THR A 288 14.33 -9.10 6.96
N VAL A 289 13.67 -8.21 7.70
CA VAL A 289 13.29 -6.86 7.26
C VAL A 289 13.89 -5.82 8.21
N GLY A 290 14.56 -4.81 7.68
CA GLY A 290 14.98 -3.63 8.43
C GLY A 290 13.97 -2.49 8.30
N LEU A 291 13.56 -1.90 9.43
CA LEU A 291 12.64 -0.75 9.50
C LEU A 291 13.18 0.32 10.46
N ALA A 292 13.00 1.60 10.13
CA ALA A 292 13.19 2.72 11.06
C ALA A 292 11.98 2.88 12.00
N PHE A 293 11.66 1.83 12.76
CA PHE A 293 10.54 1.85 13.71
C PHE A 293 10.86 1.06 14.97
N ARG A 294 11.25 1.77 16.03
CA ARG A 294 11.76 1.15 17.27
C ARG A 294 10.71 0.40 18.10
N ASP A 295 9.43 0.78 18.03
CA ASP A 295 8.35 0.10 18.77
C ASP A 295 7.79 -1.11 18.00
N LEU A 296 8.56 -1.75 17.12
CA LEU A 296 8.14 -3.00 16.49
C LEU A 296 8.15 -4.13 17.52
N ARG A 297 7.10 -4.95 17.57
CA ARG A 297 6.93 -6.05 18.53
C ARG A 297 6.71 -7.39 17.82
N GLN A 298 6.98 -8.47 18.54
CA GLN A 298 6.61 -9.81 18.09
C GLN A 298 5.10 -9.88 17.87
N ASN A 299 4.68 -10.59 16.83
CA ASN A 299 3.31 -10.70 16.32
C ASN A 299 2.73 -9.42 15.68
N ASP A 300 3.49 -8.33 15.60
CA ASP A 300 3.10 -7.23 14.71
C ASP A 300 3.11 -7.73 13.26
N VAL A 301 2.20 -7.20 12.45
CA VAL A 301 2.07 -7.48 11.03
C VAL A 301 2.65 -6.31 10.24
N ILE A 302 3.62 -6.58 9.38
CA ILE A 302 4.16 -5.61 8.43
C ILE A 302 3.41 -5.79 7.12
N GLU A 303 2.83 -4.70 6.65
CA GLU A 303 2.16 -4.63 5.35
C GLU A 303 2.91 -3.68 4.43
N ALA A 304 3.53 -4.22 3.38
CA ALA A 304 4.20 -3.45 2.34
C ALA A 304 3.19 -3.00 1.28
N TYR A 305 3.28 -1.74 0.86
CA TYR A 305 2.38 -1.16 -0.14
C TYR A 305 3.09 -0.13 -1.02
N VAL A 306 2.61 0.01 -2.24
CA VAL A 306 3.01 1.05 -3.19
C VAL A 306 1.85 2.03 -3.35
N PRO A 307 2.03 3.32 -3.02
CA PRO A 307 1.05 4.35 -3.34
C PRO A 307 0.83 4.43 -4.85
N ALA A 308 -0.38 4.69 -5.32
CA ALA A 308 -0.65 4.72 -6.75
C ALA A 308 0.07 5.85 -7.50
N ASP A 309 0.36 6.96 -6.82
CA ASP A 309 1.13 8.08 -7.39
C ASP A 309 2.64 7.82 -7.42
N ALA A 310 3.10 6.74 -6.79
CA ALA A 310 4.48 6.32 -6.94
C ALA A 310 4.63 5.68 -8.32
N VAL A 311 5.14 6.47 -9.27
CA VAL A 311 5.67 5.98 -10.56
C VAL A 311 6.39 4.67 -10.27
N ALA A 312 5.92 3.57 -10.88
CA ALA A 312 6.57 2.27 -10.76
C ALA A 312 8.06 2.50 -11.03
N LEU A 313 8.91 2.32 -10.00
CA LEU A 313 10.34 2.46 -10.16
C LEU A 313 10.71 1.60 -11.36
N ALA A 314 11.20 2.26 -12.43
CA ALA A 314 11.63 1.56 -13.62
C ALA A 314 12.50 0.37 -13.18
N PRO A 315 12.32 -0.83 -13.75
CA PRO A 315 13.11 -1.98 -13.36
C PRO A 315 14.58 -1.55 -13.37
N PRO A 316 15.30 -1.65 -12.23
CA PRO A 316 16.66 -1.17 -12.17
C PRO A 316 17.49 -1.92 -13.22
N PRO A 317 18.52 -1.27 -13.80
CA PRO A 317 19.34 -1.87 -14.84
C PRO A 317 19.85 -3.24 -14.38
N PRO A 318 19.94 -4.24 -15.29
CA PRO A 318 20.30 -5.61 -14.95
C PRO A 318 21.58 -5.65 -14.12
N ALA A 319 21.60 -6.52 -13.11
CA ALA A 319 22.76 -6.71 -12.25
C ALA A 319 24.02 -6.97 -13.11
N PRO A 320 25.20 -6.42 -12.73
CA PRO A 320 26.43 -6.70 -13.45
C PRO A 320 26.65 -8.21 -13.54
N ALA A 321 26.97 -8.71 -14.73
CA ALA A 321 27.26 -10.13 -14.92
C ALA A 321 28.37 -10.58 -13.95
N PRO A 322 28.28 -11.80 -13.38
CA PRO A 322 29.31 -12.31 -12.48
C PRO A 322 30.67 -12.30 -13.20
N LEU A 323 31.68 -11.72 -12.55
CA LEU A 323 33.04 -11.65 -13.08
C LEU A 323 33.67 -13.05 -13.09
N VAL A 324 34.35 -13.40 -14.18
CA VAL A 324 35.06 -14.68 -14.31
C VAL A 324 36.38 -14.61 -13.54
N ASP A 325 36.60 -15.51 -12.59
CA ASP A 325 37.88 -15.60 -11.88
C ASP A 325 38.93 -16.31 -12.75
N VAL A 326 39.95 -15.60 -13.22
CA VAL A 326 40.99 -16.14 -14.12
C VAL A 326 41.80 -17.27 -13.48
N ASN A 327 41.89 -17.32 -12.15
CA ASN A 327 42.63 -18.36 -11.43
C ASN A 327 41.79 -19.63 -11.20
N ALA A 328 40.46 -19.52 -11.18
CA ALA A 328 39.56 -20.66 -10.94
C ALA A 328 38.80 -21.12 -12.20
N ALA A 329 38.67 -20.27 -13.22
CA ALA A 329 37.86 -20.54 -14.40
C ALA A 329 38.35 -21.73 -15.22
N SER A 330 37.40 -22.52 -15.71
CA SER A 330 37.61 -23.58 -16.68
C SER A 330 37.91 -23.01 -18.08
N GLY A 331 38.46 -23.84 -18.97
CA GLY A 331 38.71 -23.45 -20.37
C GLY A 331 37.46 -22.89 -21.08
N PRO A 332 36.28 -23.51 -20.95
CA PRO A 332 35.03 -22.98 -21.50
C PRO A 332 34.61 -21.62 -20.91
N GLU A 333 34.89 -21.36 -19.64
CA GLU A 333 34.58 -20.07 -19.00
C GLU A 333 35.55 -18.96 -19.45
N LEU A 334 36.84 -19.29 -19.62
CA LEU A 334 37.82 -18.37 -20.19
C LEU A 334 37.55 -18.06 -21.67
N ALA A 335 37.01 -19.02 -22.43
CA ALA A 335 36.64 -18.83 -23.84
C ALA A 335 35.50 -17.82 -24.03
N GLN A 336 34.77 -17.45 -22.98
CA GLN A 336 33.79 -16.36 -23.03
C GLN A 336 34.45 -14.96 -23.02
N LEU A 337 35.73 -14.89 -22.66
CA LEU A 337 36.50 -13.65 -22.52
C LEU A 337 37.61 -13.50 -23.54
N LEU A 338 38.13 -14.62 -24.07
CA LEU A 338 39.39 -14.68 -24.81
C LEU A 338 39.26 -15.51 -26.09
N SER A 339 40.20 -15.31 -27.01
CA SER A 339 40.35 -16.18 -28.18
C SER A 339 40.87 -17.57 -27.79
N PRO A 340 40.63 -18.62 -28.60
CA PRO A 340 41.08 -19.99 -28.32
C PRO A 340 42.60 -20.10 -28.03
N GLU A 341 43.42 -19.34 -28.76
CA GLU A 341 44.88 -19.30 -28.57
C GLU A 341 45.25 -18.70 -27.20
N GLN A 342 44.56 -17.63 -26.79
CA GLN A 342 44.75 -16.99 -25.48
C GLN A 342 44.24 -17.87 -24.33
N VAL A 343 43.18 -18.65 -24.53
CA VAL A 343 42.71 -19.62 -23.53
C VAL A 343 43.74 -20.72 -23.29
N ALA A 344 44.31 -21.29 -24.35
CA ALA A 344 45.35 -22.30 -24.24
C ALA A 344 46.58 -21.76 -23.48
N LYS A 345 47.02 -20.55 -23.84
CA LYS A 345 48.13 -19.85 -23.18
C LYS A 345 47.83 -19.49 -21.72
N ALA A 346 46.60 -19.06 -21.42
CA ALA A 346 46.15 -18.76 -20.06
C ALA A 346 46.21 -19.99 -19.14
N LEU A 347 45.70 -21.13 -19.61
CA LEU A 347 45.69 -22.38 -18.83
C LEU A 347 47.11 -22.90 -18.59
N GLU A 348 47.97 -22.84 -19.61
CA GLU A 348 49.37 -23.24 -19.51
C GLU A 348 50.15 -22.36 -18.53
N LEU A 349 50.03 -21.04 -18.64
CA LEU A 349 50.73 -20.09 -17.77
C LEU A 349 50.21 -20.18 -16.33
N ARG A 350 48.90 -20.37 -16.13
CA ARG A 350 48.32 -20.62 -14.81
C ARG A 350 48.92 -21.86 -14.15
N GLN A 351 49.06 -22.96 -14.90
CA GLN A 351 49.63 -24.20 -14.39
C GLN A 351 51.12 -24.05 -14.05
N ARG A 352 51.87 -23.28 -14.85
CA ARG A 352 53.31 -23.05 -14.65
C ARG A 352 53.61 -22.08 -13.50
N GLN A 353 52.80 -21.04 -13.33
CA GLN A 353 53.08 -19.93 -12.40
C GLN A 353 52.29 -20.03 -11.08
N GLY A 354 51.36 -20.97 -10.98
CA GLY A 354 50.51 -21.14 -9.80
C GLY A 354 49.33 -20.17 -9.73
N GLY A 355 49.13 -19.34 -10.76
CA GLY A 355 48.07 -18.33 -10.85
C GLY A 355 48.62 -16.92 -11.05
N PHE A 356 47.72 -15.95 -11.14
CA PHE A 356 48.03 -14.55 -11.39
C PHE A 356 47.66 -13.69 -10.18
N PRO A 357 48.50 -12.71 -9.80
CA PRO A 357 48.22 -11.85 -8.65
C PRO A 357 47.04 -10.89 -8.89
N ASP A 358 46.82 -10.48 -10.13
CA ASP A 358 45.72 -9.62 -10.55
C ASP A 358 45.39 -9.84 -12.05
N VAL A 359 44.32 -9.18 -12.51
CA VAL A 359 43.84 -9.26 -13.90
C VAL A 359 44.81 -8.60 -14.90
N GLU A 360 45.69 -7.72 -14.44
CA GLU A 360 46.64 -7.00 -15.29
C GLU A 360 47.83 -7.88 -15.62
N ALA A 361 48.41 -8.52 -14.61
CA ALA A 361 49.44 -9.54 -14.75
C ALA A 361 48.94 -10.68 -15.66
N PHE A 362 47.69 -11.11 -15.50
CA PHE A 362 47.06 -12.06 -16.39
C PHE A 362 46.99 -11.56 -17.84
N GLY A 363 46.44 -10.36 -18.05
CA GLY A 363 46.28 -9.78 -19.38
C GLY A 363 47.61 -9.58 -20.11
N VAL A 364 48.63 -9.09 -19.41
CA VAL A 364 50.00 -8.95 -19.95
C VAL A 364 50.58 -10.32 -20.30
N ALA A 365 50.43 -11.31 -19.44
CA ALA A 365 51.01 -12.64 -19.64
C ALA A 365 50.46 -13.35 -20.89
N ILE A 366 49.17 -13.18 -21.19
CA ILE A 366 48.55 -13.75 -22.39
C ILE A 366 48.73 -12.88 -23.64
N GLY A 367 49.28 -11.67 -23.50
CA GLY A 367 49.60 -10.77 -24.62
C GLY A 367 48.49 -9.81 -25.03
N LEU A 368 47.58 -9.45 -24.12
CA LEU A 368 46.57 -8.43 -24.36
C LEU A 368 47.19 -7.03 -24.45
N GLN A 369 46.64 -6.21 -25.35
CA GLN A 369 46.95 -4.80 -25.44
C GLN A 369 46.35 -4.01 -24.27
N PRO A 370 46.89 -2.83 -23.90
CA PRO A 370 46.42 -2.08 -22.72
C PRO A 370 44.91 -1.81 -22.70
N HIS A 371 44.31 -1.51 -23.85
CA HIS A 371 42.86 -1.26 -23.95
C HIS A 371 42.02 -2.55 -23.79
N GLU A 372 42.57 -3.71 -24.12
CA GLU A 372 41.92 -5.01 -23.95
C GLU A 372 41.97 -5.43 -22.47
N ILE A 373 43.05 -5.15 -21.76
CA ILE A 373 43.16 -5.34 -20.31
C ILE A 373 42.11 -4.48 -19.59
N VAL A 374 41.92 -3.23 -20.00
CA VAL A 374 40.86 -2.35 -19.45
C VAL A 374 39.47 -2.92 -19.69
N ARG A 375 39.20 -3.55 -20.84
CA ARG A 375 37.93 -4.25 -21.10
C ARG A 375 37.78 -5.51 -20.24
N LEU A 376 38.87 -6.24 -20.04
CA LEU A 376 38.90 -7.46 -19.24
C LEU A 376 38.60 -7.20 -17.76
N ARG A 377 39.09 -6.09 -17.18
CA ARG A 377 38.79 -5.68 -15.79
C ARG A 377 37.30 -5.58 -15.48
N LYS A 378 36.46 -5.32 -16.48
CA LYS A 378 35.00 -5.23 -16.32
C LYS A 378 34.29 -6.58 -16.32
N ARG A 379 35.01 -7.66 -16.66
CA ARG A 379 34.45 -9.00 -16.90
C ARG A 379 35.18 -10.11 -16.16
N ALA A 380 36.32 -9.82 -15.55
CA ALA A 380 37.18 -10.79 -14.88
C ALA A 380 37.69 -10.31 -13.52
N THR A 381 38.01 -11.24 -12.64
CA THR A 381 38.70 -11.05 -11.37
C THR A 381 39.85 -12.06 -11.24
N ALA A 382 40.73 -11.90 -10.26
CA ALA A 382 41.78 -12.86 -9.93
C ALA A 382 41.65 -13.27 -8.46
N GLY A 383 41.29 -14.54 -8.21
CA GLY A 383 41.21 -15.11 -6.87
C GLY A 383 42.58 -15.23 -6.21
N ARG A 384 42.62 -15.29 -4.86
CA ARG A 384 43.88 -15.38 -4.10
C ARG A 384 44.67 -16.64 -4.48
N VAL A 385 45.91 -16.44 -4.90
CA VAL A 385 46.89 -17.51 -5.12
C VAL A 385 47.63 -17.78 -3.82
N ALA A 386 47.65 -19.03 -3.37
CA ALA A 386 48.53 -19.45 -2.28
C ALA A 386 49.97 -19.49 -2.81
N LEU A 387 50.74 -18.42 -2.56
CA LEU A 387 52.17 -18.41 -2.84
C LEU A 387 52.84 -19.56 -2.05
N ARG A 388 53.49 -20.49 -2.76
CA ARG A 388 54.52 -21.32 -2.12
C ARG A 388 55.62 -20.37 -1.65
N GLU A 389 55.87 -20.35 -0.34
CA GLU A 389 56.92 -19.56 0.30
C GLU A 389 58.22 -19.73 -0.49
N THR A 390 58.58 -18.70 -1.25
CA THR A 390 59.94 -18.52 -1.74
C THR A 390 60.64 -17.72 -0.66
N GLY A 391 61.46 -18.43 0.12
CA GLY A 391 62.29 -17.83 1.15
C GLY A 391 63.25 -16.81 0.56
N VAL A 392 62.85 -15.54 0.61
CA VAL A 392 63.76 -14.41 0.52
C VAL A 392 63.40 -13.47 1.65
N ARG A 393 64.28 -13.42 2.65
CA ARG A 393 64.21 -12.49 3.78
C ARG A 393 64.21 -11.06 3.23
N GLN A 394 63.23 -10.30 3.68
CA GLN A 394 63.21 -8.85 3.59
C GLN A 394 64.51 -8.34 4.24
N LEU A 395 65.36 -7.67 3.47
CA LEU A 395 66.44 -6.85 4.02
C LEU A 395 65.82 -5.48 4.32
N ASP A 396 65.83 -5.12 5.61
CA ASP A 396 65.63 -3.76 6.08
C ASP A 396 66.78 -2.88 5.56
N ILE A 397 66.48 -1.93 4.67
CA ILE A 397 67.04 -0.55 4.64
C ILE A 397 65.96 0.38 4.11
#